data_AF-Q2FC45-F1
#
_entry.id   AF-Q2FC45-F1
#
_cell.length_a   1.000
_cell.length_b   1.000
_cell.length_c   1.000
_cell.angle_alpha   90.00
_cell.angle_beta   90.00
_cell.angle_gamma   90.00
#
_symmetry.space_group_name_H-M   'P 1'
#
loop_
_entity.id
_entity.type
_entity.pdbx_description
1 polymer ?
#
loop_
_entity_poly.entity_id
_entity_poly.type
_entity_poly.pdbx_seq_one_letter_code
_entity_poly.pdbx_strand_id
1 'polypeptide(L)'
;MAKLLITSVVSFCFIFLLLVFFKYILKRYFNYSLNYKVWYLTVLAGLIPFIPIKFSFIKLNNVNNQAPTVESKSHDLNHNINTTKPIQE
;
A
#
# COMPACT_ATOMS: atom_id res chain seq x y z
N MET A 1 -22.33 12.82 1.61
CA MET A 1 -22.14 12.29 0.24
C MET A 1 -21.58 13.37 -0.71
N ALA A 2 -22.29 14.48 -0.97
CA ALA A 2 -21.87 15.51 -1.94
C ALA A 2 -20.48 16.12 -1.65
N LYS A 3 -20.14 16.38 -0.39
CA LYS A 3 -18.83 16.95 0.01
C LYS A 3 -17.64 16.10 -0.47
N LEU A 4 -17.74 14.77 -0.40
CA LEU A 4 -16.67 13.86 -0.84
C LEU A 4 -16.53 13.86 -2.37
N LEU A 5 -17.65 13.88 -3.10
CA LEU A 5 -17.64 13.99 -4.56
C LEU A 5 -17.02 15.32 -5.00
N ILE A 6 -17.39 16.43 -4.37
CA ILE A 6 -16.84 17.75 -4.67
C ILE A 6 -15.34 17.78 -4.42
N THR A 7 -14.86 17.27 -3.27
CA THR A 7 -13.41 17.21 -2.98
C THR A 7 -12.66 16.35 -4.00
N SER A 8 -13.23 15.22 -4.41
CA SER A 8 -12.62 14.34 -5.43
C SER A 8 -12.52 15.03 -6.80
N VAL A 9 -13.60 15.69 -7.25
CA VAL A 9 -13.63 16.42 -8.51
C VAL A 9 -12.66 17.61 -8.51
N VAL A 10 -12.61 18.37 -7.41
CA VAL A 10 -11.68 19.50 -7.29
C VAL A 10 -10.23 19.00 -7.32
N SER A 11 -9.91 17.94 -6.58
CA SER A 11 -8.57 17.31 -6.59
C SER A 11 -8.17 16.83 -7.98
N PHE A 12 -9.11 16.20 -8.70
CA PHE A 12 -8.92 15.77 -10.08
C PHE A 12 -8.58 16.94 -11.01
N CYS A 13 -9.36 18.02 -10.94
CA CYS A 13 -9.10 19.22 -11.73
C CYS A 13 -7.73 19.81 -11.42
N PHE A 14 -7.33 19.88 -10.16
CA PHE A 14 -5.99 20.38 -9.77
C PHE A 14 -4.87 19.53 -10.36
N ILE A 15 -4.96 18.20 -10.28
CA ILE A 15 -3.94 17.29 -10.83
C ILE A 15 -3.88 17.38 -12.35
N PHE A 16 -5.03 17.48 -13.02
CA PHE A 16 -5.08 17.67 -14.47
C PHE A 16 -4.42 19.00 -14.89
N LEU A 17 -4.72 20.10 -14.20
CA LEU A 17 -4.10 21.40 -14.46
C LEU A 17 -2.58 21.35 -14.22
N LEU A 18 -2.13 20.67 -13.16
CA LEU A 18 -0.70 20.50 -12.87
C LEU A 18 0.01 19.73 -13.98
N LEU A 19 -0.59 18.66 -14.50
CA LEU A 19 -0.08 17.89 -15.64
C LEU A 19 0.07 18.79 -16.88
N VAL A 20 -0.99 19.54 -17.24
CA VAL A 20 -0.95 20.45 -18.40
C VAL A 20 0.11 21.53 -18.20
N PHE A 21 0.24 22.08 -17.00
CA PHE A 21 1.28 23.05 -16.65
C PHE A 21 2.68 22.45 -16.81
N PHE A 22 2.91 21.22 -16.33
CA PHE A 22 4.18 20.53 -16.51
C PHE A 22 4.54 20.35 -18.00
N LYS A 23 3.57 19.95 -18.83
CA LYS A 23 3.77 19.87 -20.29
C LYS A 23 4.12 21.23 -20.90
N TYR A 24 3.48 22.30 -20.43
CA TYR A 24 3.80 23.65 -20.86
C TYR A 24 5.25 24.04 -20.50
N ILE A 25 5.69 23.78 -19.27
CA ILE A 25 7.06 24.05 -18.81
C ILE A 25 8.08 23.26 -19.65
N LEU A 26 7.85 21.97 -19.88
CA LEU A 26 8.73 21.14 -20.71
C LEU A 26 8.90 21.69 -22.12
N LYS A 27 7.79 22.12 -22.74
CA LYS A 27 7.84 22.71 -24.08
C LYS A 27 8.56 24.07 -24.07
N ARG A 28 8.28 24.92 -23.06
CA ARG A 28 8.77 26.30 -23.02
C ARG A 28 10.24 26.42 -22.63
N TYR A 29 10.70 25.63 -21.67
CA TYR A 29 12.04 25.76 -21.08
C TYR A 29 13.02 24.71 -21.56
N PHE A 30 12.55 23.50 -21.85
CA PHE A 30 13.41 22.38 -22.26
C PHE A 30 13.33 22.08 -23.76
N ASN A 31 12.50 22.83 -24.51
CA ASN A 31 12.16 22.56 -25.91
C ASN A 31 11.76 21.09 -26.15
N TYR A 32 11.23 20.44 -25.12
CA TYR A 32 10.97 19.01 -25.13
C TYR A 32 9.52 18.78 -25.56
N SER A 33 9.34 18.20 -26.75
CA SER A 33 8.03 17.81 -27.24
C SER A 33 7.72 16.39 -26.78
N LEU A 34 6.94 16.28 -25.71
CA LEU A 34 6.44 14.98 -25.24
C LEU A 34 5.69 14.26 -26.37
N ASN A 35 6.13 13.05 -26.71
CA ASN A 35 5.45 12.19 -27.66
C ASN A 35 4.01 11.94 -27.17
N TYR A 36 3.04 12.00 -28.09
CA TYR A 36 1.62 11.78 -27.78
C TYR A 36 1.36 10.46 -27.07
N LYS A 37 2.11 9.39 -27.39
CA LYS A 37 2.00 8.09 -26.71
C LYS A 37 2.43 8.17 -25.24
N VAL A 38 3.55 8.84 -24.99
CA VAL A 38 4.10 9.02 -23.63
C VAL A 38 3.16 9.92 -22.82
N TRP A 39 2.71 11.02 -23.41
CA TRP A 39 1.76 11.93 -22.79
C TRP A 39 0.45 11.22 -22.42
N TYR A 40 -0.09 10.39 -23.32
CA TYR A 40 -1.29 9.61 -23.07
C TYR A 40 -1.10 8.64 -21.89
N LEU A 41 0.04 7.94 -21.82
CA LEU A 41 0.38 7.06 -20.69
C LEU A 41 0.50 7.83 -19.38
N THR A 42 1.14 9.01 -19.39
CA THR A 42 1.26 9.86 -18.19
C THR A 42 -0.11 10.33 -17.70
N VAL A 43 -0.98 10.78 -18.60
CA VAL A 43 -2.35 11.16 -18.24
C VAL A 43 -3.09 9.94 -17.68
N LEU A 44 -3.06 8.80 -18.37
CA LEU A 44 -3.73 7.57 -17.92
C LEU A 44 -3.27 7.13 -16.52
N ALA A 45 -1.96 7.18 -16.25
CA ALA A 45 -1.41 6.85 -14.94
C ALA A 45 -1.86 7.84 -13.85
N GLY A 46 -1.96 9.13 -14.16
CA GLY A 46 -2.50 10.14 -13.25
C GLY A 46 -3.99 9.97 -12.94
N LEU A 47 -4.75 9.28 -13.79
CA LEU A 47 -6.18 8.98 -13.59
C LEU A 47 -6.42 7.74 -12.72
N ILE A 48 -5.44 6.81 -12.62
CA ILE A 48 -5.53 5.58 -11.81
C ILE A 48 -6.02 5.82 -10.36
N PRO A 49 -5.51 6.78 -9.59
CA PRO A 49 -5.93 6.98 -8.19
C PRO A 49 -7.37 7.48 -8.04
N PHE A 50 -8.02 7.93 -9.12
CA PHE A 50 -9.40 8.43 -9.11
C PHE A 50 -10.42 7.37 -9.48
N ILE A 51 -9.98 6.21 -9.96
CA ILE A 51 -10.86 5.07 -10.15
C ILE A 51 -11.18 4.55 -8.75
N PRO A 52 -12.46 4.45 -8.35
CA PRO A 52 -12.86 3.81 -7.11
C PRO A 52 -12.67 2.29 -7.26
N ILE A 53 -11.40 1.87 -7.34
CA ILE A 53 -11.01 0.47 -7.38
C ILE A 53 -11.26 -0.04 -5.98
N LYS A 54 -12.18 -1.01 -5.82
CA LYS A 54 -12.20 -1.87 -4.64
C LYS A 54 -10.87 -2.62 -4.63
N PHE A 55 -9.83 -2.03 -4.05
CA PHE A 55 -8.57 -2.70 -3.76
C PHE A 55 -8.86 -3.77 -2.70
N SER A 56 -9.35 -4.94 -3.13
CA SER A 56 -8.88 -6.17 -2.51
C SER A 56 -7.42 -6.23 -2.92
N PHE A 57 -6.54 -5.69 -2.08
CA PHE A 57 -5.11 -5.74 -2.27
C PHE A 57 -4.75 -7.10 -2.85
N ILE A 58 -4.05 -7.09 -3.98
CA ILE A 58 -3.03 -8.10 -4.22
C ILE A 58 -2.27 -8.15 -2.89
N LYS A 59 -2.55 -9.20 -2.12
CA LYS A 59 -1.81 -9.58 -0.92
C LYS A 59 -0.44 -9.96 -1.44
N LEU A 60 0.39 -8.96 -1.71
CA LEU A 60 1.81 -9.11 -1.87
C LEU A 60 2.29 -9.50 -0.47
N ASN A 61 2.19 -10.79 -0.16
CA ASN A 61 2.87 -11.40 0.97
C ASN A 61 4.35 -11.19 0.68
N ASN A 62 4.85 -10.07 1.19
CA ASN A 62 6.17 -9.87 1.73
C ASN A 62 7.09 -11.08 1.51
N VAL A 63 7.94 -10.98 0.49
CA VAL A 63 9.23 -11.68 0.43
C VAL A 63 10.03 -11.21 1.64
N ASN A 64 9.81 -11.86 2.76
CA ASN A 64 10.72 -11.89 3.89
C ASN A 64 10.64 -13.29 4.46
N ASN A 65 11.79 -13.94 4.45
CA ASN A 65 12.06 -15.27 4.96
C ASN A 65 11.47 -15.47 6.37
N GLN A 66 10.22 -15.90 6.47
CA GLN A 66 9.77 -16.60 7.67
C GLN A 66 10.32 -18.01 7.53
N ALA A 67 11.59 -18.18 7.89
CA ALA A 67 12.06 -19.48 8.39
C ALA A 67 10.98 -20.00 9.35
N PRO A 68 10.61 -21.29 9.31
CA PRO A 68 9.65 -21.80 10.27
C PRO A 68 10.23 -21.50 11.65
N THR A 69 9.68 -20.49 12.32
CA THR A 69 9.85 -20.31 13.75
C THR A 69 9.13 -21.51 14.32
N VAL A 70 9.87 -22.62 14.43
CA VAL A 70 9.55 -23.67 15.37
C VAL A 70 9.49 -22.91 16.69
N GLU A 71 8.28 -22.58 17.11
CA GLU A 71 8.02 -22.24 18.50
C GLU A 71 8.51 -23.43 19.30
N SER A 72 9.75 -23.31 19.77
CA SER A 72 10.22 -24.03 20.92
C SER A 72 9.17 -23.80 22.00
N LYS A 73 8.29 -24.77 22.20
CA LYS A 73 7.54 -24.92 23.46
C LYS A 73 8.55 -25.25 24.56
N SER A 74 9.40 -24.28 24.87
CA SER A 74 10.22 -24.27 26.06
C SER A 74 9.33 -23.77 27.18
N HIS A 75 8.96 -24.72 28.03
CA HIS A 75 8.44 -24.53 29.38
C HIS A 75 6.99 -24.05 29.52
N ASP A 76 6.05 -24.95 29.21
CA ASP A 76 4.93 -25.15 30.13
C ASP A 76 5.42 -26.07 31.26
N LEU A 77 6.05 -25.45 32.26
CA LEU A 77 6.31 -26.10 33.53
C LEU A 77 4.94 -26.44 34.13
N ASN A 78 4.59 -27.72 34.13
CA ASN A 78 3.41 -28.24 34.82
C ASN A 78 3.57 -27.97 36.32
N HIS A 79 2.99 -26.87 36.82
CA HIS A 79 2.94 -26.57 38.25
C HIS A 79 1.78 -27.35 38.90
N ASN A 80 1.80 -28.68 38.79
CA ASN A 80 0.96 -29.55 39.58
C ASN A 80 1.73 -29.97 40.84
N ILE A 81 1.79 -29.06 41.84
CA ILE A 81 2.18 -29.43 43.20
C ILE A 81 0.97 -30.08 43.86
N ASN A 82 0.86 -31.39 43.71
CA ASN A 82 0.11 -32.22 44.64
C ASN A 82 1.11 -32.84 45.61
N THR A 83 1.19 -32.27 46.80
CA THR A 83 2.00 -32.77 47.92
C THR A 83 1.43 -34.13 48.34
N THR A 84 2.13 -35.21 48.03
CA THR A 84 1.94 -36.49 48.72
C THR A 84 3.29 -36.88 49.30
N LYS A 85 3.37 -36.89 50.64
CA LYS A 85 4.59 -37.18 51.40
C LYS A 85 5.14 -38.55 50.99
N PRO A 86 6.46 -38.73 50.80
CA PRO A 86 7.03 -40.05 50.65
C PRO A 86 6.93 -40.80 51.98
N ILE A 87 6.26 -41.96 51.95
CA ILE A 87 6.37 -43.00 52.97
C ILE A 87 7.76 -43.59 52.81
N GLN A 88 8.61 -43.44 53.82
CA GLN A 88 9.79 -44.29 54.01
C GLN A 88 9.40 -45.38 55.01
N GLU A 89 9.84 -46.59 54.70
CA GLU A 89 9.64 -47.86 55.41
C GLU A 89 10.01 -47.82 56.90
#